data_AF-A0A4R6YU58-F1
#
_entry.id   AF-A0A4R6YU58-F1
#
_cell.length_a   1.000
_cell.length_b   1.000
_cell.length_c   1.000
_cell.angle_alpha   90.00
_cell.angle_beta   90.00
_cell.angle_gamma   90.00
#
_symmetry.space_group_name_H-M   'P 1'
#
loop_
_entity.id
_entity.type
_entity.pdbx_description
1 polymer ?
#
loop_
_entity_poly.entity_id
_entity_poly.type
_entity_poly.pdbx_seq_one_letter_code
_entity_poly.pdbx_strand_id
1 'polypeptide(L)'
;MRDLAAAAPKQRVAHLREYRRFVHAGSVNSLQRKLETTAAAPVYWKADVQAIVQAHGEALLASAAPRLAEWSADIDDALRAHALASELNVMADLCEHWADRWRHAAEQGDRLLPAQ
;
A
#
# COMPACT_ATOMS: atom_id res chain seq x y z
N MET A 1 6.83 2.47 13.36
CA MET A 1 6.04 3.36 12.45
C MET A 1 6.18 4.82 12.85
N ARG A 2 6.07 5.14 14.15
CA ARG A 2 6.31 6.49 14.70
C ARG A 2 7.67 7.07 14.31
N ASP A 3 8.74 6.26 14.33
CA ASP A 3 10.08 6.73 13.97
C ASP A 3 10.15 7.21 12.52
N LEU A 4 9.54 6.48 11.59
CA LEU A 4 9.48 6.88 10.19
C LEU A 4 8.56 8.10 9.99
N ALA A 5 7.48 8.22 10.75
CA ALA A 5 6.64 9.41 10.75
C ALA A 5 7.40 10.66 11.24
N ALA A 6 8.28 10.50 12.23
CA ALA A 6 9.11 11.56 12.79
C ALA A 6 10.37 11.90 11.98
N ALA A 7 10.74 11.07 10.99
CA ALA A 7 11.94 11.28 10.17
C ALA A 7 11.91 12.60 9.37
N ALA A 8 13.06 13.05 8.87
CA ALA A 8 13.11 14.27 8.06
C ALA A 8 12.29 14.12 6.77
N PRO A 9 11.66 15.19 6.25
CA PRO A 9 10.79 15.10 5.07
C PRO A 9 11.43 14.42 3.86
N LYS A 10 12.70 14.73 3.57
CA LYS A 10 13.47 14.10 2.48
C LYS A 10 13.66 12.60 2.70
N GLN A 11 13.91 12.18 3.94
CA GLN A 11 14.05 10.76 4.29
C GLN A 11 12.71 10.03 4.13
N ARG A 12 11.60 10.63 4.57
CA ARG A 12 10.24 10.09 4.36
C ARG A 12 9.93 9.85 2.88
N VAL A 13 10.21 10.82 2.02
CA VAL A 13 10.01 10.66 0.56
C VAL A 13 10.93 9.60 -0.03
N ALA A 14 12.19 9.51 0.41
CA ALA A 14 13.12 8.47 -0.02
C ALA A 14 12.63 7.06 0.38
N HIS A 15 12.20 6.87 1.63
CA HIS A 15 11.62 5.61 2.10
C HIS A 15 10.33 5.24 1.36
N LEU A 16 9.47 6.22 1.05
CA LEU A 16 8.27 5.98 0.25
C LEU A 16 8.61 5.50 -1.16
N ARG A 17 9.63 6.10 -1.79
CA ARG A 17 10.11 5.66 -3.11
C ARG A 17 10.65 4.23 -3.05
N GLU A 18 11.43 3.91 -2.02
CA GLU A 18 11.98 2.57 -1.83
C GLU A 18 10.88 1.54 -1.61
N TYR A 19 9.91 1.84 -0.75
CA TYR A 19 8.74 1.00 -0.52
C TYR A 19 7.98 0.73 -1.82
N ARG A 20 7.74 1.78 -2.64
CA ARG A 20 7.09 1.62 -3.95
C ARG A 20 7.87 0.68 -4.84
N ARG A 21 9.20 0.84 -4.95
CA ARG A 21 10.04 -0.06 -5.75
C ARG A 21 9.94 -1.50 -5.28
N PHE A 22 10.02 -1.73 -3.98
CA PHE A 22 9.87 -3.06 -3.38
C PHE A 22 8.53 -3.70 -3.73
N VAL A 23 7.41 -2.97 -3.56
CA VAL A 23 6.06 -3.47 -3.88
C VAL A 23 5.92 -3.79 -5.37
N HIS A 24 6.35 -2.88 -6.25
CA HIS A 24 6.28 -3.10 -7.69
C HIS A 24 7.11 -4.32 -8.12
N ALA A 25 8.34 -4.46 -7.63
CA ALA A 25 9.19 -5.61 -7.92
C ALA A 25 8.58 -6.93 -7.38
N GLY A 26 8.03 -6.90 -6.17
CA GLY A 26 7.34 -8.04 -5.56
C GLY A 26 6.12 -8.49 -6.39
N SER A 27 5.30 -7.54 -6.85
CA SER A 27 4.16 -7.82 -7.72
C SER A 27 4.58 -8.45 -9.05
N VAL A 28 5.61 -7.88 -9.71
CA VAL A 28 6.17 -8.43 -10.96
C VAL A 28 6.65 -9.86 -10.76
N ASN A 29 7.48 -10.11 -9.74
CA ASN A 29 8.02 -11.43 -9.44
C ASN A 29 6.92 -12.46 -9.13
N SER A 30 5.89 -12.05 -8.38
CA SER A 30 4.76 -12.91 -8.03
C SER A 30 3.93 -13.28 -9.27
N LEU A 31 3.65 -12.31 -10.15
CA LEU A 31 2.87 -12.52 -11.37
C LEU A 31 3.63 -13.35 -12.41
N GLN A 32 4.92 -13.10 -12.60
CA GLN A 32 5.78 -13.90 -13.49
C GLN A 32 5.81 -15.37 -13.03
N ARG A 33 6.00 -15.61 -11.72
CA ARG A 33 5.94 -16.97 -11.18
C ARG A 33 4.59 -17.64 -11.44
N LYS A 34 3.48 -16.92 -11.26
CA LYS A 34 2.13 -17.46 -11.55
C LYS A 34 1.95 -17.80 -13.03
N LEU A 35 2.52 -17.01 -13.95
CA LEU A 35 2.51 -17.32 -15.38
C LEU A 35 3.25 -18.63 -15.68
N GLU A 36 4.42 -18.83 -15.07
CA GLU A 36 5.25 -20.03 -15.26
C GLU A 36 4.58 -21.29 -14.70
N THR A 37 3.90 -21.19 -13.55
CA THR A 37 3.32 -22.36 -12.87
C THR A 37 1.91 -22.73 -13.34
N THR A 38 1.23 -21.87 -14.10
CA THR A 38 -0.16 -22.10 -14.52
C THR A 38 -0.23 -22.68 -15.94
N ALA A 39 -0.11 -24.01 -16.04
CA ALA A 39 -0.05 -24.73 -17.32
C ALA A 39 -1.29 -24.54 -18.22
N ALA A 40 -2.49 -24.44 -17.64
CA ALA A 40 -3.77 -24.37 -18.35
C ALA A 40 -4.47 -23.00 -18.25
N ALA A 41 -3.71 -21.91 -18.13
CA ALA A 41 -4.31 -20.57 -18.09
C ALA A 41 -4.90 -20.16 -19.46
N PRO A 42 -6.14 -19.61 -19.50
CA PRO A 42 -6.72 -19.03 -20.71
C PRO A 42 -5.86 -17.92 -21.33
N VAL A 43 -5.94 -17.74 -22.65
CA VAL A 43 -5.12 -16.75 -23.39
C VAL A 43 -5.39 -15.32 -22.91
N TYR A 44 -6.65 -14.94 -22.70
CA TYR A 44 -7.00 -13.60 -22.22
C TYR A 44 -6.38 -13.31 -20.85
N TRP A 45 -6.41 -14.29 -19.94
CA TRP A 45 -5.82 -14.14 -18.61
C TRP A 45 -4.30 -13.94 -18.67
N LYS A 46 -3.61 -14.69 -19.55
CA LYS A 46 -2.16 -14.52 -19.75
C LYS A 46 -1.83 -13.13 -20.29
N ALA A 47 -2.62 -12.63 -21.24
CA ALA A 47 -2.47 -11.29 -21.80
C ALA A 47 -2.68 -10.21 -20.71
N ASP A 48 -3.72 -10.36 -19.88
CA ASP A 48 -3.98 -9.43 -18.77
C ASP A 48 -2.82 -9.40 -17.77
N VAL A 49 -2.31 -10.56 -17.37
CA VAL A 49 -1.18 -10.63 -16.44
C VAL A 49 0.09 -10.02 -17.04
N GLN A 50 0.35 -10.23 -18.34
CA GLN A 50 1.47 -9.58 -19.04
C GLN A 50 1.31 -8.06 -19.09
N ALA A 51 0.12 -7.55 -19.38
CA ALA A 51 -0.17 -6.13 -19.37
C ALA A 51 0.04 -5.50 -17.99
N ILE A 52 -0.38 -6.20 -16.92
CA ILE A 52 -0.14 -5.77 -15.54
C ILE A 52 1.36 -5.75 -15.23
N VAL A 53 2.10 -6.80 -15.57
CA VAL A 53 3.57 -6.86 -15.38
C VAL A 53 4.25 -5.69 -16.11
N GLN A 54 3.86 -5.40 -17.34
CA GLN A 54 4.40 -4.28 -18.12
C GLN A 54 4.12 -2.94 -17.44
N ALA A 55 2.88 -2.69 -17.02
CA ALA A 55 2.52 -1.45 -16.31
C ALA A 55 3.30 -1.27 -15.00
N HIS A 56 3.52 -2.35 -14.23
CA HIS A 56 4.37 -2.29 -13.03
C HIS A 56 5.85 -2.06 -13.37
N GLY A 57 6.35 -2.62 -14.45
CA GLY A 57 7.72 -2.40 -14.96
C GLY A 57 7.94 -0.94 -15.39
N GLU A 58 6.99 -0.36 -16.12
CA GLU A 58 7.02 1.05 -16.50
C GLU A 58 7.01 1.96 -15.27
N ALA A 59 6.19 1.65 -14.26
CA ALA A 59 6.14 2.40 -13.01
C ALA A 59 7.45 2.32 -12.20
N LEU A 60 8.25 1.26 -12.34
CA LEU A 60 9.59 1.16 -11.74
C LEU A 60 10.61 2.07 -12.43
N LEU A 61 10.49 2.22 -13.75
CA LEU A 61 11.37 3.04 -14.59
C LEU A 61 10.98 4.51 -14.57
N ALA A 62 9.70 4.82 -14.39
CA ALA A 62 9.20 6.18 -14.35
C ALA A 62 9.80 6.95 -13.17
N SER A 63 10.38 8.12 -13.44
CA SER A 63 10.84 9.06 -12.40
C SER A 63 9.68 9.83 -11.74
N ALA A 64 8.47 9.27 -11.76
CA ALA A 64 7.30 9.90 -11.17
C ALA A 64 7.46 10.05 -9.65
N ALA A 65 6.90 11.13 -9.11
CA ALA A 65 6.93 11.36 -7.67
C ALA A 65 6.18 10.23 -6.94
N PRO A 66 6.76 9.63 -5.88
CA PRO A 66 6.19 8.45 -5.27
C PRO A 66 4.90 8.82 -4.52
N ARG A 67 3.81 8.10 -4.76
CA ARG A 67 2.51 8.35 -4.13
C ARG A 67 1.79 7.07 -3.76
N LEU A 68 0.93 7.14 -2.75
CA LEU A 68 -0.05 6.09 -2.44
C LEU A 68 -1.28 6.26 -3.35
N ALA A 69 -2.09 5.21 -3.49
CA ALA A 69 -3.13 5.11 -4.53
C ALA A 69 -4.10 6.31 -4.54
N GLU A 70 -4.55 6.73 -3.35
CA GLU A 70 -5.53 7.82 -3.14
C GLU A 70 -4.92 9.22 -3.17
N TRP A 71 -3.60 9.34 -3.29
CA TRP A 71 -2.94 10.66 -3.26
C TRP A 71 -2.97 11.29 -4.64
N SER A 72 -3.29 12.59 -4.68
CA SER A 72 -3.21 13.40 -5.89
C SER A 72 -1.80 13.40 -6.47
N ALA A 73 -1.71 13.43 -7.81
CA ALA A 73 -0.44 13.51 -8.53
C ALA A 73 0.24 14.88 -8.35
N ASP A 74 -0.54 15.93 -8.07
CA ASP A 74 -0.10 17.33 -8.09
C ASP A 74 0.45 17.81 -6.74
N ILE A 75 0.64 16.93 -5.77
CA ILE A 75 1.19 17.29 -4.46
C ILE A 75 2.72 17.46 -4.54
N ASP A 76 3.22 18.52 -3.92
CA ASP A 76 4.66 18.73 -3.78
C ASP A 76 5.30 17.75 -2.77
N ASP A 77 6.63 17.75 -2.69
CA ASP A 77 7.37 16.85 -1.80
C ASP A 77 7.12 17.11 -0.30
N ALA A 78 6.82 18.36 0.08
CA ALA A 78 6.55 18.69 1.48
C ALA A 78 5.19 18.15 1.92
N LEU A 79 4.16 18.35 1.10
CA LEU A 79 2.82 17.84 1.33
C LEU A 79 2.80 16.32 1.28
N ARG A 80 3.54 15.70 0.36
CA ARG A 80 3.76 14.25 0.30
C ARG A 80 4.40 13.69 1.56
N ALA A 81 5.46 14.35 2.06
CA ALA A 81 6.11 13.94 3.29
C ALA A 81 5.19 14.10 4.51
N HIS A 82 4.34 15.12 4.53
CA HIS A 82 3.36 15.35 5.60
C HIS A 82 2.24 14.33 5.55
N ALA A 83 1.66 14.07 4.37
CA ALA A 83 0.66 13.04 4.15
C ALA A 83 1.18 11.67 4.60
N LEU A 84 2.44 11.33 4.28
CA LEU A 84 3.05 10.09 4.75
C LEU A 84 3.12 10.00 6.27
N ALA A 85 3.55 11.08 6.93
CA ALA A 85 3.65 11.12 8.38
C ALA A 85 2.27 10.97 9.03
N SER A 86 1.23 11.59 8.46
CA SER A 86 -0.15 11.45 8.94
C SER A 86 -0.63 10.00 8.89
N GLU A 87 -0.53 9.36 7.71
CA GLU A 87 -0.95 7.96 7.52
C GLU A 87 -0.18 6.99 8.41
N LEU A 88 1.14 7.19 8.56
CA LEU A 88 1.98 6.35 9.43
C LEU A 88 1.61 6.50 10.91
N ASN A 89 1.21 7.70 11.33
CA ASN A 89 0.73 7.92 12.69
C ASN A 89 -0.63 7.25 12.92
N VAL A 90 -1.57 7.40 11.98
CA VAL A 90 -2.88 6.72 12.06
C VAL A 90 -2.69 5.19 12.13
N MET A 91 -1.81 4.62 11.31
CA MET A 91 -1.51 3.20 11.35
C MET A 91 -0.85 2.79 12.68
N ALA A 92 0.09 3.58 13.19
CA ALA A 92 0.70 3.32 14.48
C ALA A 92 -0.34 3.33 15.62
N ASP A 93 -1.23 4.34 15.63
CA ASP A 93 -2.34 4.43 16.58
C ASP A 93 -3.26 3.21 16.50
N LEU A 94 -3.57 2.75 15.28
CA LEU A 94 -4.38 1.55 15.06
C LEU A 94 -3.70 0.29 15.60
N CYS A 95 -2.40 0.11 15.34
CA CYS A 95 -1.65 -1.05 15.84
C CYS A 95 -1.54 -1.04 17.37
N GLU A 96 -1.24 0.11 17.96
CA GLU A 96 -1.07 0.27 19.41
C GLU A 96 -2.37 0.01 20.17
N HIS A 97 -3.51 0.46 19.62
CA HIS A 97 -4.81 0.39 20.30
C HIS A 97 -5.76 -0.66 19.71
N TRP A 98 -5.27 -1.55 18.83
CA TRP A 98 -6.11 -2.51 18.11
C TRP A 98 -6.97 -3.35 19.05
N ALA A 99 -6.37 -3.90 20.10
CA ALA A 99 -7.07 -4.79 21.04
C ALA A 99 -8.19 -4.08 21.79
N ASP A 100 -7.96 -2.83 22.24
CA ASP A 100 -8.96 -2.06 22.96
C ASP A 100 -10.09 -1.60 22.04
N ARG A 101 -9.77 -1.20 20.81
CA ARG A 101 -10.79 -0.89 19.79
C ARG A 101 -11.64 -2.11 19.44
N TRP A 102 -11.02 -3.28 19.31
CA TRP A 102 -11.73 -4.52 19.06
C TRP A 102 -12.63 -4.92 20.23
N ARG A 103 -12.14 -4.80 21.48
CA ARG A 103 -12.94 -5.04 22.69
C ARG A 103 -14.13 -4.10 22.77
N HIS A 104 -13.91 -2.82 22.53
CA HIS A 104 -14.97 -1.83 22.49
C HIS A 104 -16.01 -2.15 21.39
N ALA A 105 -15.55 -2.51 20.19
CA ALA A 105 -16.43 -2.91 19.10
C ALA A 105 -17.25 -4.16 19.44
N ALA A 106 -16.67 -5.14 20.13
CA ALA A 106 -17.38 -6.33 20.60
C ALA A 106 -18.48 -5.97 21.62
N GLU A 107 -18.17 -5.12 22.60
CA GLU A 107 -19.14 -4.63 23.60
C GLU A 107 -20.29 -3.83 22.98
N GLN A 108 -20.00 -3.06 21.91
CA GLN A 108 -21.06 -2.37 21.15
C GLN A 108 -21.80 -3.31 20.19
N GLY A 109 -21.17 -4.38 19.72
CA GLY A 109 -21.78 -5.37 18.83
C GLY A 109 -23.01 -6.03 19.44
N ASP A 110 -22.96 -6.36 20.72
CA ASP A 110 -24.10 -6.89 21.49
C ASP A 110 -25.28 -5.89 21.57
N ARG A 111 -25.02 -4.58 21.42
CA ARG A 111 -26.05 -3.53 21.38
C ARG A 111 -26.62 -3.29 19.98
N LEU A 112 -25.90 -3.69 18.94
CA LEU A 112 -26.26 -3.46 17.53
C LEU A 112 -27.02 -4.63 16.91
N LEU A 113 -27.01 -5.80 17.56
CA LEU A 113 -27.84 -6.93 17.18
C LEU A 113 -29.21 -6.81 17.87
N PRO A 114 -30.33 -6.66 17.13
CA PRO A 114 -31.65 -6.62 17.75
C PRO A 114 -31.89 -7.93 18.52
N ALA A 115 -32.44 -7.80 19.74
CA ALA A 115 -32.86 -8.95 20.54
C ALA A 115 -33.80 -9.83 19.70
N GLN A 116 -33.43 -11.10 19.54
CA GLN A 116 -34.29 -12.11 18.91
C GLN A 116 -35.53 -12.39 19.76
#